data_AF-A0A317Z7C6-F1
#
_entry.id   AF-A0A317Z7C6-F1
#
_cell.length_a   1.000
_cell.length_b   1.000
_cell.length_c   1.000
_cell.angle_alpha   90.00
_cell.angle_beta   90.00
_cell.angle_gamma   90.00
#
_symmetry.space_group_name_H-M   'P 1'
#
loop_
_entity.id
_entity.type
_entity.pdbx_description
1 polymer ?
#
loop_
_entity_poly.entity_id
_entity_poly.type
_entity_poly.pdbx_seq_one_letter_code
_entity_poly.pdbx_strand_id
1 'polypeptide(L)' 'MEEKNLSRGLQSRHITMIAIGGAIGTGLFVATGGVIAQAGPGGAILAYLVIGVMLYFLMSS' A
#
# COMPACT_ATOMS: atom_id res chain seq x y z
N MET A 1 15.23 10.25 35.51
CA MET A 1 14.61 9.53 34.39
C MET A 1 13.85 10.58 33.60
N GLU A 2 14.36 10.98 32.44
CA GLU A 2 13.82 12.09 31.68
C GLU A 2 12.66 11.56 30.82
N GLU A 3 11.43 11.81 31.27
CA GLU A 3 10.23 11.46 30.50
C GLU A 3 10.10 12.41 29.31
N LYS A 4 10.64 11.98 28.15
CA LYS A 4 10.40 12.62 26.85
C LYS A 4 8.92 12.55 26.53
N ASN A 5 8.16 13.54 27.00
CA ASN A 5 6.82 13.85 26.53
C ASN A 5 6.94 14.30 25.08
N LEU A 6 6.91 13.33 24.15
CA LEU A 6 6.83 13.58 22.73
C LEU A 6 5.61 14.47 22.47
N SER A 7 5.86 15.74 22.17
CA SER A 7 4.82 16.64 21.68
C SER A 7 4.21 15.98 20.44
N ARG A 8 2.96 15.50 20.56
CA ARG A 8 2.22 14.88 19.47
C ARG A 8 1.83 15.95 18.46
N GLY A 9 2.81 16.50 17.74
CA GLY A 9 2.59 17.52 16.71
C GLY A 9 1.91 16.97 15.47
N LEU A 10 2.01 15.65 15.25
CA LEU A 10 1.31 14.96 14.16
C LEU A 10 -0.05 14.46 14.63
N GLN A 11 -1.08 15.25 14.32
CA GLN A 11 -2.47 14.78 14.42
C GLN A 11 -2.70 13.54 13.54
N SER A 12 -3.68 12.69 13.90
CA SER A 12 -4.00 11.46 13.16
C SER A 12 -4.15 11.66 11.65
N ARG A 13 -4.69 12.81 11.21
CA ARG A 13 -4.80 13.14 9.78
C ARG A 13 -3.45 13.19 9.07
N HIS A 14 -2.42 13.74 9.70
CA HIS A 14 -1.07 13.80 9.10
C HIS A 14 -0.45 12.41 9.00
N ILE A 15 -0.67 11.57 10.01
CA ILE A 15 -0.20 10.18 10.00
C ILE A 15 -0.89 9.39 8.89
N THR A 16 -2.20 9.56 8.72
CA THR A 16 -2.95 8.95 7.60
C THR A 16 -2.43 9.45 6.24
N MET A 17 -2.14 10.74 6.09
CA MET A 17 -1.55 11.28 4.86
C MET A 17 -0.16 10.69 4.57
N ILE A 18 0.68 10.51 5.59
CA ILE A 18 1.99 9.84 5.45
C ILE A 18 1.81 8.37 5.05
N ALA A 19 0.88 7.66 5.68
CA ALA A 19 0.60 6.26 5.37
C ALA A 19 0.08 6.08 3.93
N ILE A 20 -0.83 6.96 3.48
CA ILE A 20 -1.32 6.97 2.10
C ILE A 20 -0.17 7.25 1.13
N GLY A 21 0.67 8.24 1.42
CA GLY A 21 1.84 8.57 0.61
C GLY A 21 2.82 7.39 0.48
N GLY A 22 3.09 6.69 1.58
CA GLY A 22 3.96 5.50 1.59
C GLY A 22 3.34 4.30 0.87
N ALA A 23 2.06 4.00 1.12
CA ALA A 23 1.35 2.90 0.50
C ALA A 23 1.21 3.09 -1.02
N ILE A 24 0.97 4.31 -1.49
CA ILE A 24 0.94 4.61 -2.92
C ILE A 24 2.37 4.58 -3.49
N GLY A 25 3.33 5.27 -2.85
CA GLY A 25 4.70 5.40 -3.37
C GLY A 25 5.44 4.08 -3.53
N THR A 26 5.81 3.42 -2.43
CA THR A 26 6.56 2.15 -2.51
C THR A 26 5.64 0.95 -2.70
N GLY A 27 4.47 0.96 -2.05
CA GLY A 27 3.52 -0.14 -2.11
C GLY A 27 2.93 -0.33 -3.51
N LEU A 28 2.32 0.70 -4.09
CA LEU A 28 1.71 0.58 -5.42
C LEU A 28 2.76 0.70 -6.52
N PHE A 29 3.55 1.78 -6.58
CA PHE A 29 4.41 2.01 -7.75
C PHE A 29 5.66 1.12 -7.81
N VAL A 30 6.40 0.93 -6.71
CA VAL A 30 7.62 0.09 -6.74
C VAL A 30 7.27 -1.39 -6.91
N ALA A 31 6.27 -1.90 -6.18
CA ALA A 31 5.86 -3.29 -6.32
C ALA A 31 5.24 -3.55 -7.70
N THR A 32 4.33 -2.70 -8.18
CA THR A 32 3.69 -2.87 -9.49
C THR A 32 4.70 -2.70 -10.63
N GLY A 33 5.63 -1.75 -10.51
CA GLY A 33 6.72 -1.57 -11.47
C GLY A 33 7.59 -2.82 -11.57
N GLY A 34 7.91 -3.45 -10.44
CA GLY A 34 8.64 -4.73 -10.40
C GLY A 34 7.86 -5.89 -11.02
N VAL A 35 6.53 -5.94 -10.83
CA VAL A 35 5.67 -6.95 -11.47
C VAL A 35 5.58 -6.73 -12.97
N ILE A 36 5.42 -5.49 -13.44
CA ILE A 36 5.38 -5.16 -14.86
C ILE A 36 6.73 -5.48 -15.52
N ALA A 37 7.85 -5.16 -14.87
CA ALA A 37 9.19 -5.43 -15.39
C ALA A 37 9.49 -6.93 -15.52
N GLN A 38 9.02 -7.76 -14.58
CA GLN A 38 9.27 -9.21 -14.58
C GLN A 38 8.27 -9.99 -15.43
N ALA A 39 6.97 -9.74 -15.26
CA ALA A 39 5.89 -10.49 -15.89
C ALA A 39 5.33 -9.85 -17.18
N GLY A 40 5.81 -8.64 -17.52
CA GLY A 40 5.27 -7.84 -18.61
C GLY A 40 3.91 -7.19 -18.29
N PRO A 41 3.43 -6.28 -19.15
CA PRO A 41 2.18 -5.56 -18.92
C PRO A 41 0.95 -6.48 -18.90
N GLY A 42 0.94 -7.55 -19.71
CA GLY A 42 -0.15 -8.53 -19.71
C GLY A 42 -0.19 -9.39 -18.43
N GLY A 43 0.98 -9.82 -17.94
CA GLY A 43 1.08 -10.57 -16.69
C GLY A 43 0.67 -9.76 -15.46
N ALA A 44 0.99 -8.46 -15.45
CA ALA A 44 0.58 -7.56 -14.38
C ALA A 44 -0.95 -7.42 -14.27
N ILE A 45 -1.65 -7.22 -15.39
CA ILE A 45 -3.12 -7.11 -15.42
C ILE A 45 -3.77 -8.42 -14.94
N LEU A 46 -3.27 -9.56 -15.40
CA LEU A 46 -3.77 -10.87 -14.96
C LEU A 46 -3.57 -11.09 -13.46
N ALA A 47 -2.39 -10.76 -12.93
CA ALA A 47 -2.11 -10.88 -11.49
C ALA A 47 -3.06 -10.00 -10.66
N TYR A 48 -3.31 -8.76 -11.08
CA TYR A 48 -4.26 -7.87 -10.42
C TYR A 48 -5.70 -8.38 -10.48
N LEU A 49 -6.13 -8.97 -11.61
CA LEU A 49 -7.45 -9.58 -11.74
C LEU A 49 -7.63 -10.76 -10.78
N VAL A 50 -6.65 -11.67 -10.72
CA VAL A 50 -6.71 -12.85 -9.84
C VAL A 50 -6.76 -12.42 -8.37
N ILE A 51 -5.87 -11.50 -7.97
CA ILE A 51 -5.85 -10.99 -6.59
C ILE A 51 -7.16 -10.26 -6.27
N GLY A 52 -7.68 -9.43 -7.20
CA GLY A 52 -8.95 -8.73 -7.03
C GLY A 52 -10.13 -9.67 -6.83
N VAL A 53 -10.19 -10.76 -7.59
CA VAL A 53 -11.21 -11.80 -7.42
C VAL A 53 -11.08 -12.51 -6.07
N MET A 54 -9.86 -12.88 -5.66
CA MET A 54 -9.63 -13.49 -4.34
C MET A 54 -10.06 -12.56 -3.20
N LEU A 55 -9.73 -11.27 -3.28
CA LEU A 55 -10.12 -10.28 -2.27
C LEU A 55 -11.64 -10.04 -2.24
N TYR A 56 -12.30 -10.06 -3.40
CA TYR A 56 -13.76 -10.00 -3.46
C TYR A 56 -14.40 -11.16 -2.69
N PHE A 57 -13.94 -12.39 -2.91
CA PHE A 57 -14.41 -13.55 -2.16
C PHE A 57 -14.09 -13.45 -0.66
N LEU A 58 -12.93 -12.92 -0.31
CA LEU A 58 -12.54 -12.71 1.09
C LEU A 58 -13.45 -11.71 1.81
N MET A 59 -13.80 -10.58 1.18
CA MET A 59 -14.67 -9.57 1.78
C MET A 59 -16.15 -9.96 1.73
N SER A 60 -16.53 -10.83 0.80
CA SER A 60 -17.89 -11.35 0.68
C SER A 60 -18.19 -12.52 1.64
N SER A 61 -17.17 -13.04 2.34
CA SER A 61 -17.30 -14.09 3.36
C SER A 61 -17.34 -13.51 4.78
#